data_AF-A0A7S3JRD9-F1
#
_entry.id   AF-A0A7S3JRD9-F1
#
_cell.length_a   1.000
_cell.length_b   1.000
_cell.length_c   1.000
_cell.angle_alpha   90.00
_cell.angle_beta   90.00
_cell.angle_gamma   90.00
#
_symmetry.space_group_name_H-M   'P 1'
#
loop_
_entity.id
_entity.type
_entity.pdbx_description
1 polymer ?
#
loop_
_entity_poly.entity_id
_entity_poly.type
_entity_poly.pdbx_seq_one_letter_code
_entity_poly.pdbx_strand_id
1 'polypeptide(L)'
;MARLFSKKHDRFHVHKVLGLYVLLHFLYRGKLLVVQGKGIGKDEETTFSIIFFLGLHILLNLTSFIFHLPARRNPLAPMIWPAYRAHNLIFAARNILGAIMLIVIDRDQLYKTWYTEHNVGRIIIRCTFIVIFMGLADAASAYYKNGQETTRGMPYFEASSPRSLKVLKSFYMQCQFHATFLSVTEPTLSFFSVFAIQVASFAMTLARKRKITSLQWHIIYALSLWSVYAFMLCRPISSSVAAAGILAGITKEIRQHLRFDKYALWTCTIILHELIIARVPQIPPSGSPQLAAKLLMTLAAARYVHRLGRVFLIEAGRSRPLYDDDDDEQFNAHDNILSSSSAVVDMKKSTTFAVHHDTTKQE
;
A
#
# COMPACT_ATOMS: atom_id res chain seq x y z
N MET A 1 -4.04 32.71 10.43
CA MET A 1 -4.30 31.41 9.75
C MET A 1 -3.24 31.11 8.69
N ALA A 2 -2.68 29.90 8.64
CA ALA A 2 -1.71 29.50 7.62
C ALA A 2 -2.41 29.22 6.27
N ARG A 3 -2.25 30.11 5.28
CA ARG A 3 -2.83 29.96 3.92
C ARG A 3 -2.40 28.65 3.27
N LEU A 4 -3.31 27.97 2.55
CA LEU A 4 -2.98 26.74 1.77
C LEU A 4 -1.87 26.98 0.76
N PHE A 5 -1.76 28.22 0.29
CA PHE A 5 -0.75 28.68 -0.66
C PHE A 5 0.04 29.84 -0.03
N SER A 6 1.35 29.68 0.14
CA SER A 6 2.22 30.79 0.53
C SER A 6 3.36 30.93 -0.48
N LYS A 7 3.53 32.14 -1.02
CA LYS A 7 4.67 32.49 -1.90
C LYS A 7 6.03 32.29 -1.21
N LYS A 8 6.05 32.23 0.13
CA LYS A 8 7.28 32.08 0.93
C LYS A 8 7.98 30.74 0.73
N HIS A 9 7.25 29.65 0.44
CA HIS A 9 7.85 28.32 0.30
C HIS A 9 7.70 27.70 -1.09
N ASP A 10 6.82 28.24 -1.94
CA ASP A 10 6.65 27.84 -3.34
C ASP A 10 6.53 29.10 -4.20
N ARG A 11 7.67 29.77 -4.43
CA ARG A 11 7.74 31.10 -5.07
C ARG A 11 7.10 31.12 -6.46
N PHE A 12 7.30 30.05 -7.21
CA PHE A 12 6.83 29.89 -8.59
C PHE A 12 5.56 29.03 -8.70
N HIS A 13 4.98 28.63 -7.56
CA HIS A 13 3.77 27.78 -7.53
C HIS A 13 3.93 26.44 -8.25
N VAL A 14 5.15 25.92 -8.39
CA VAL A 14 5.46 24.71 -9.18
C VAL A 14 4.76 23.50 -8.58
N HIS A 15 4.91 23.29 -7.27
CA HIS A 15 4.30 22.15 -6.60
C HIS A 15 2.77 22.24 -6.66
N LYS A 16 2.21 23.45 -6.50
CA LYS A 16 0.77 23.68 -6.60
C LYS A 16 0.23 23.34 -8.00
N VAL A 17 0.89 23.84 -9.04
CA VAL A 17 0.47 23.62 -10.44
C VAL A 17 0.59 22.14 -10.79
N LEU A 18 1.68 21.47 -10.39
CA LEU A 18 1.82 20.02 -10.52
C LEU A 18 0.72 19.26 -9.79
N GLY A 19 0.33 19.70 -8.59
CA GLY A 19 -0.75 19.08 -7.82
C GLY A 19 -2.10 19.16 -8.54
N LEU A 20 -2.42 20.32 -9.13
CA LEU A 20 -3.62 20.49 -9.95
C LEU A 20 -3.56 19.62 -11.21
N TYR A 21 -2.41 19.61 -11.89
CA TYR A 21 -2.19 18.78 -13.07
C TYR A 21 -2.42 17.29 -12.78
N VAL A 22 -1.78 16.77 -11.74
CA VAL A 22 -1.91 15.38 -11.29
C VAL A 22 -3.35 15.04 -10.93
N LEU A 23 -4.07 15.95 -10.28
CA LEU A 23 -5.50 15.75 -9.98
C LEU A 23 -6.33 15.63 -11.27
N LEU A 24 -6.13 16.54 -12.22
CA LEU A 24 -6.81 16.49 -13.51
C LEU A 24 -6.46 15.22 -14.29
N HIS A 25 -5.20 14.78 -14.21
CA HIS A 25 -4.77 13.53 -14.83
C HIS A 25 -5.46 12.30 -14.21
N PHE A 26 -5.59 12.22 -12.88
CA PHE A 26 -6.40 11.16 -12.25
C PHE A 26 -7.86 11.19 -12.69
N LEU A 27 -8.48 12.38 -12.78
CA LEU A 27 -9.87 12.50 -13.22
C LEU A 27 -10.04 12.06 -14.68
N TYR A 28 -9.12 12.48 -15.56
CA TYR A 28 -9.09 12.05 -16.95
C TYR A 28 -8.97 10.53 -17.07
N ARG A 29 -8.01 9.93 -16.36
CA ARG A 29 -7.79 8.47 -16.40
C ARG A 29 -8.92 7.69 -15.75
N GLY A 30 -9.48 8.20 -14.67
CA GLY A 30 -10.68 7.62 -14.04
C GLY A 30 -11.87 7.63 -15.01
N LYS A 31 -12.08 8.75 -15.74
CA LYS A 31 -13.12 8.83 -16.76
C LYS A 31 -12.89 7.83 -17.89
N LEU A 32 -11.68 7.73 -18.43
CA LEU A 32 -11.36 6.74 -19.47
C LEU A 32 -11.63 5.31 -19.00
N LEU A 33 -11.20 4.98 -17.79
CA LEU A 33 -11.41 3.64 -17.24
C LEU A 33 -12.89 3.33 -17.00
N VAL A 34 -13.65 4.25 -16.39
CA VAL A 34 -15.05 4.01 -16.02
C VAL A 34 -15.96 4.05 -17.25
N VAL A 35 -15.75 4.98 -18.17
CA VAL A 35 -16.65 5.19 -19.33
C VAL A 35 -16.27 4.30 -20.51
N GLN A 36 -14.98 4.12 -20.76
CA GLN A 36 -14.48 3.42 -21.96
C GLN A 36 -13.86 2.06 -21.64
N GLY A 37 -13.69 1.70 -20.36
CA GLY A 37 -12.94 0.50 -19.96
C GLY A 37 -11.44 0.57 -20.27
N LYS A 38 -10.93 1.73 -20.72
CA LYS A 38 -9.55 1.89 -21.20
C LYS A 38 -8.59 2.13 -20.05
N GLY A 39 -7.58 1.28 -19.96
CA GLY A 39 -6.55 1.35 -18.93
C GLY A 39 -5.39 2.26 -19.27
N ILE A 40 -4.35 2.18 -18.45
CA ILE A 40 -3.02 2.66 -18.78
C ILE A 40 -2.29 1.55 -19.53
N GLY A 41 -1.63 1.87 -20.64
CA GLY A 41 -0.84 0.89 -21.39
C GLY A 41 -1.38 0.67 -22.79
N LYS A 42 -1.97 -0.47 -23.10
CA LYS A 42 -2.20 -0.91 -24.49
C LYS A 42 -3.12 0.00 -25.34
N ASP A 43 -3.98 0.79 -24.69
CA ASP A 43 -5.04 1.56 -25.36
C ASP A 43 -4.64 2.98 -25.82
N GLU A 44 -3.37 3.37 -25.68
CA GLU A 44 -2.90 4.73 -25.98
C GLU A 44 -1.91 4.76 -27.15
N GLU A 45 -1.74 5.91 -27.80
CA GLU A 45 -0.95 5.97 -29.04
C GLU A 45 0.56 6.00 -28.80
N THR A 46 1.04 6.73 -27.80
CA THR A 46 2.49 6.96 -27.63
C THR A 46 3.00 6.59 -26.23
N THR A 47 4.02 5.73 -26.18
CA THR A 47 4.65 5.30 -24.90
C THR A 47 5.30 6.49 -24.20
N PHE A 48 5.85 7.43 -24.98
CA PHE A 48 6.47 8.65 -24.45
C PHE A 48 5.48 9.50 -23.66
N SER A 49 4.28 9.79 -24.19
CA SER A 49 3.30 10.63 -23.49
C SER A 49 2.85 9.98 -22.18
N ILE A 50 2.67 8.66 -22.16
CA ILE A 50 2.39 7.91 -20.93
C ILE A 50 3.49 8.12 -19.89
N ILE A 51 4.73 7.84 -20.26
CA ILE A 51 5.88 7.93 -19.35
C ILE A 51 6.01 9.36 -18.83
N PHE A 52 5.86 10.36 -19.70
CA PHE A 52 5.90 11.77 -19.33
C PHE A 52 4.84 12.10 -18.28
N PHE A 53 3.56 11.78 -18.53
CA PHE A 53 2.48 12.10 -17.61
C PHE A 53 2.55 11.31 -16.29
N LEU A 54 2.97 10.05 -16.33
CA LEU A 54 3.26 9.28 -15.13
C LEU A 54 4.42 9.87 -14.33
N GLY A 55 5.48 10.31 -15.00
CA GLY A 55 6.64 10.98 -14.40
C GLY A 55 6.27 12.24 -13.61
N LEU A 56 5.24 12.98 -14.02
CA LEU A 56 4.75 14.16 -13.29
C LEU A 56 4.21 13.81 -11.89
N HIS A 57 3.73 12.58 -11.64
CA HIS A 57 3.34 12.14 -10.29
C HIS A 57 4.55 11.91 -9.38
N ILE A 58 5.68 11.44 -9.93
CA ILE A 58 6.94 11.36 -9.18
C ILE A 58 7.47 12.78 -8.93
N LEU A 59 7.44 13.64 -9.94
CA LEU A 59 7.87 15.03 -9.81
C LEU A 59 7.06 15.81 -8.77
N LEU A 60 5.75 15.55 -8.65
CA LEU A 60 4.94 16.10 -7.57
C LEU A 60 5.46 15.70 -6.18
N ASN A 61 5.87 14.43 -6.01
CA ASN A 61 6.44 13.97 -4.73
C ASN A 61 7.82 14.58 -4.48
N LEU A 62 8.68 14.68 -5.52
CA LEU A 62 10.01 15.30 -5.42
C LEU A 62 9.91 16.79 -5.07
N THR A 63 9.03 17.53 -5.72
CA THR A 63 8.83 18.96 -5.42
C THR A 63 8.28 19.20 -4.02
N SER A 64 7.75 18.19 -3.32
CA SER A 64 7.36 18.34 -1.91
C SER A 64 8.56 18.60 -0.98
N PHE A 65 9.79 18.29 -1.40
CA PHE A 65 11.00 18.50 -0.60
C PHE A 65 11.41 19.97 -0.46
N ILE A 66 10.87 20.87 -1.30
CA ILE A 66 11.09 22.32 -1.15
C ILE A 66 10.49 22.86 0.17
N PHE A 67 9.51 22.15 0.73
CA PHE A 67 8.85 22.57 1.97
C PHE A 67 9.63 22.12 3.19
N HIS A 68 9.95 23.08 4.05
CA HIS A 68 10.51 22.83 5.38
C HIS A 68 9.43 22.20 6.27
N LEU A 69 9.73 21.04 6.86
CA LEU A 69 8.86 20.35 7.80
C LEU A 69 9.32 20.57 9.23
N PRO A 70 8.39 20.56 10.21
CA PRO A 70 8.78 20.53 11.60
C PRO A 70 9.59 19.25 11.88
N ALA A 71 10.70 19.40 12.62
CA ALA A 71 11.53 18.27 13.04
C ALA A 71 10.81 17.38 14.07
N ARG A 72 9.91 17.96 14.88
CA ARG A 72 9.11 17.23 15.86
C ARG A 72 7.71 16.92 15.33
N ARG A 73 7.28 15.68 15.55
CA ARG A 73 5.95 15.18 15.20
C ARG A 73 4.90 15.81 16.12
N ASN A 74 3.74 16.17 15.58
CA ASN A 74 2.56 16.46 16.39
C ASN A 74 1.83 15.13 16.70
N PRO A 75 1.72 14.71 17.98
CA PRO A 75 1.05 13.47 18.35
C PRO A 75 -0.48 13.56 18.28
N LEU A 76 -1.06 14.74 18.10
CA LEU A 76 -2.52 14.94 18.16
C LEU A 76 -3.21 14.94 16.79
N ALA A 77 -2.47 15.20 15.71
CA ALA A 77 -3.07 15.38 14.39
C ALA A 77 -2.20 14.80 13.27
N PRO A 78 -2.81 14.15 12.25
CA PRO A 78 -2.11 13.69 11.07
C PRO A 78 -1.33 14.84 10.42
N MET A 79 -0.04 14.62 10.20
CA MET A 79 0.89 15.63 9.69
C MET A 79 1.96 14.96 8.84
N ILE A 80 2.50 15.68 7.86
CA ILE A 80 3.67 15.21 7.10
C ILE A 80 4.94 15.50 7.92
N TRP A 81 5.76 14.49 8.17
CA TRP A 81 7.12 14.62 8.73
C TRP A 81 8.17 14.03 7.77
N PRO A 82 9.48 14.28 7.96
CA PRO A 82 10.52 13.87 7.01
C PRO A 82 10.50 12.37 6.66
N ALA A 83 10.40 11.49 7.65
CA ALA A 83 10.34 10.05 7.40
C ALA A 83 9.10 9.65 6.58
N TYR A 84 7.93 10.20 6.90
CA TYR A 84 6.72 9.96 6.10
C TYR A 84 6.90 10.42 4.65
N ARG A 85 7.44 11.62 4.43
CA ARG A 85 7.66 12.17 3.09
C ARG A 85 8.55 11.26 2.25
N ALA A 86 9.64 10.75 2.82
CA ALA A 86 10.54 9.82 2.13
C ALA A 86 9.81 8.52 1.72
N HIS A 87 9.05 7.91 2.64
CA HIS A 87 8.26 6.72 2.33
C HIS A 87 7.19 6.98 1.27
N ASN A 88 6.52 8.13 1.34
CA ASN A 88 5.50 8.53 0.37
C ASN A 88 6.09 8.62 -1.05
N LEU A 89 7.28 9.23 -1.19
CA LEU A 89 8.02 9.26 -2.46
C LEU A 89 8.36 7.84 -2.94
N ILE A 90 8.93 6.99 -2.06
CA ILE A 90 9.33 5.62 -2.42
C ILE A 90 8.13 4.79 -2.88
N PHE A 91 6.99 4.85 -2.17
CA PHE A 91 5.80 4.09 -2.51
C PHE A 91 5.08 4.61 -3.75
N ALA A 92 5.06 5.93 -3.96
CA ALA A 92 4.57 6.53 -5.20
C ALA A 92 5.46 6.13 -6.38
N ALA A 93 6.78 6.27 -6.23
CA ALA A 93 7.75 5.91 -7.25
C ALA A 93 7.70 4.42 -7.61
N ARG A 94 7.57 3.52 -6.62
CA ARG A 94 7.38 2.08 -6.86
C ARG A 94 6.19 1.81 -7.78
N ASN A 95 5.05 2.44 -7.52
CA ASN A 95 3.86 2.20 -8.32
C ASN A 95 3.95 2.86 -9.71
N ILE A 96 4.47 4.09 -9.80
CA ILE A 96 4.63 4.75 -11.10
C ILE A 96 5.66 4.03 -11.97
N LEU A 97 6.84 3.72 -11.42
CA LEU A 97 7.89 3.01 -12.15
C LEU A 97 7.50 1.56 -12.43
N GLY A 98 6.72 0.93 -11.55
CA GLY A 98 6.13 -0.38 -11.79
C GLY A 98 5.15 -0.37 -12.96
N ALA A 99 4.26 0.62 -13.00
CA ALA A 99 3.37 0.83 -14.15
C ALA A 99 4.16 1.07 -15.45
N ILE A 100 5.17 1.94 -15.44
CA ILE A 100 6.05 2.18 -16.60
C ILE A 100 6.76 0.89 -17.03
N MET A 101 7.37 0.17 -16.08
CA MET A 101 8.04 -1.11 -16.34
C MET A 101 7.10 -2.09 -17.04
N LEU A 102 5.88 -2.26 -16.53
CA LEU A 102 4.88 -3.16 -17.13
C LEU A 102 4.45 -2.70 -18.52
N ILE A 103 4.28 -1.39 -18.74
CA ILE A 103 3.91 -0.85 -20.06
C ILE A 103 5.02 -1.06 -21.08
N VAL A 104 6.28 -0.84 -20.68
CA VAL A 104 7.44 -1.07 -21.56
C VAL A 104 7.56 -2.55 -21.88
N ILE A 105 7.46 -3.44 -20.89
CA ILE A 105 7.47 -4.90 -21.11
C ILE A 105 6.31 -5.34 -22.03
N ASP A 106 5.11 -4.78 -21.86
CA ASP A 106 3.91 -5.18 -22.60
C ASP A 106 3.84 -4.60 -24.03
N ARG A 107 4.35 -3.38 -24.26
CA ARG A 107 4.28 -2.69 -25.55
C ARG A 107 5.46 -2.98 -26.45
N ASP A 108 6.64 -3.04 -25.88
CA ASP A 108 7.85 -3.11 -26.69
C ASP A 108 8.03 -4.57 -27.13
N GLN A 109 7.69 -4.85 -28.39
CA GLN A 109 7.99 -6.15 -29.01
C GLN A 109 9.50 -6.46 -29.03
N LEU A 110 10.36 -5.52 -28.62
CA LEU A 110 11.78 -5.69 -28.28
C LEU A 110 12.05 -6.93 -27.39
N TYR A 111 11.07 -7.40 -26.62
CA TYR A 111 11.19 -8.61 -25.78
C TYR A 111 10.61 -9.89 -26.40
N LYS A 112 9.89 -9.82 -27.52
CA LYS A 112 9.18 -10.97 -28.11
C LYS A 112 10.11 -12.08 -28.64
N THR A 113 11.41 -11.84 -28.71
CA THR A 113 12.45 -12.81 -29.13
C THR A 113 13.17 -13.52 -27.99
N TRP A 114 13.17 -12.98 -26.75
CA TRP A 114 13.80 -13.61 -25.57
C TRP A 114 12.77 -14.16 -24.55
N TYR A 115 11.52 -13.69 -24.63
CA TYR A 115 10.57 -13.71 -23.51
C TYR A 115 9.35 -14.62 -23.73
N THR A 116 9.11 -15.05 -24.97
CA THR A 116 8.04 -15.99 -25.34
C THR A 116 8.32 -17.41 -24.87
N GLU A 117 9.58 -17.76 -24.58
CA GLU A 117 9.95 -19.11 -24.13
C GLU A 117 10.44 -19.17 -22.66
N HIS A 118 10.82 -18.04 -22.04
CA HIS A 118 11.42 -18.05 -20.69
C HIS A 118 10.79 -17.04 -19.72
N ASN A 119 9.84 -17.52 -18.90
CA ASN A 119 9.25 -16.82 -17.75
C ASN A 119 10.29 -16.27 -16.74
N VAL A 120 11.53 -16.75 -16.80
CA VAL A 120 12.62 -16.43 -15.85
C VAL A 120 13.00 -14.94 -15.89
N GLY A 121 13.11 -14.32 -17.07
CA GLY A 121 13.45 -12.90 -17.19
C GLY A 121 12.42 -12.00 -16.52
N ARG A 122 11.13 -12.32 -16.68
CA ARG A 122 10.01 -11.62 -16.02
C ARG A 122 10.09 -11.72 -14.51
N ILE A 123 10.33 -12.94 -14.01
CA ILE A 123 10.51 -13.20 -12.58
C ILE A 123 11.67 -12.38 -12.03
N ILE A 124 12.85 -12.42 -12.66
CA ILE A 124 14.05 -11.71 -12.20
C ILE A 124 13.78 -10.20 -12.13
N ILE A 125 13.24 -9.60 -13.19
CA ILE A 125 12.96 -8.15 -13.22
C ILE A 125 12.00 -7.75 -12.11
N ARG A 126 10.87 -8.48 -11.95
CA ARG A 126 9.85 -8.17 -10.94
C ARG A 126 10.36 -8.37 -9.50
N CYS A 127 11.12 -9.44 -9.25
CA CYS A 127 11.74 -9.71 -7.95
C CYS A 127 12.76 -8.62 -7.61
N THR A 128 13.69 -8.34 -8.50
CA THR A 128 14.70 -7.27 -8.32
C THR A 128 14.03 -5.92 -8.07
N PHE A 129 12.98 -5.59 -8.84
CA PHE A 129 12.22 -4.37 -8.66
C PHE A 129 11.65 -4.23 -7.25
N ILE A 130 10.94 -5.26 -6.76
CA ILE A 130 10.35 -5.22 -5.41
C ILE A 130 11.43 -5.16 -4.33
N VAL A 131 12.50 -5.95 -4.46
CA VAL A 131 13.62 -5.97 -3.49
C VAL A 131 14.28 -4.59 -3.39
N ILE A 132 14.54 -3.93 -4.52
CA ILE A 132 15.11 -2.57 -4.53
C ILE A 132 14.20 -1.61 -3.74
N PHE A 133 12.90 -1.55 -4.04
CA PHE A 133 11.99 -0.62 -3.36
C PHE A 133 11.78 -0.94 -1.87
N MET A 134 11.87 -2.22 -1.49
CA MET A 134 11.88 -2.62 -0.08
C MET A 134 13.15 -2.17 0.63
N GLY A 135 14.31 -2.33 -0.01
CA GLY A 135 15.59 -1.85 0.49
C GLY A 135 15.62 -0.33 0.65
N LEU A 136 15.08 0.41 -0.32
CA LEU A 136 14.94 1.87 -0.22
C LEU A 136 14.04 2.29 0.96
N ALA A 137 12.93 1.59 1.19
CA ALA A 137 12.06 1.86 2.32
C ALA A 137 12.75 1.57 3.68
N ASP A 138 13.56 0.52 3.75
CA ASP A 138 14.37 0.22 4.94
C ASP A 138 15.47 1.24 5.17
N ALA A 139 16.17 1.65 4.11
CA ALA A 139 17.19 2.69 4.17
C ALA A 139 16.58 4.02 4.68
N ALA A 140 15.41 4.39 4.16
CA ALA A 140 14.67 5.55 4.66
C ALA A 140 14.29 5.38 6.14
N SER A 141 13.78 4.22 6.54
CA SER A 141 13.45 3.94 7.94
C SER A 141 14.68 4.01 8.86
N ALA A 142 15.82 3.48 8.41
CA ALA A 142 17.08 3.50 9.14
C ALA A 142 17.62 4.93 9.32
N TYR A 143 17.55 5.74 8.26
CA TYR A 143 18.00 7.14 8.27
C TYR A 143 17.22 8.00 9.28
N TYR A 144 15.92 7.74 9.47
CA TYR A 144 15.05 8.53 10.35
C TYR A 144 14.77 7.88 11.72
N LYS A 145 15.60 6.92 12.17
CA LYS A 145 15.40 6.07 13.38
C LYS A 145 15.09 6.77 14.72
N ASN A 146 15.20 8.10 14.82
CA ASN A 146 14.93 8.88 16.03
C ASN A 146 13.42 9.12 16.29
N GLY A 147 12.63 8.05 16.40
CA GLY A 147 11.24 8.12 16.90
C GLY A 147 10.18 8.56 15.88
N GLN A 148 10.50 8.55 14.58
CA GLN A 148 9.56 8.91 13.52
C GLN A 148 9.06 7.68 12.76
N GLU A 149 8.33 6.80 13.45
CA GLU A 149 7.59 5.72 12.80
C GLU A 149 6.74 6.27 11.64
N THR A 150 6.62 5.48 10.56
CA THR A 150 5.88 5.79 9.33
C THR A 150 4.36 5.91 9.57
N THR A 151 3.51 5.36 8.69
CA THR A 151 2.07 5.32 8.90
C THR A 151 1.67 4.59 10.20
N ARG A 152 2.54 3.74 10.76
CA ARG A 152 2.30 3.03 12.02
C ARG A 152 2.05 3.94 13.20
N GLY A 153 2.79 5.04 13.28
CA GLY A 153 2.64 6.01 14.34
C GLY A 153 1.60 7.10 14.07
N MET A 154 0.88 7.06 12.93
CA MET A 154 -0.12 8.09 12.60
C MET A 154 -1.09 8.27 13.77
N PRO A 155 -1.32 9.51 14.23
CA PRO A 155 -2.22 9.73 15.34
C PRO A 155 -3.64 9.44 14.90
N TYR A 156 -4.29 8.56 15.67
CA TYR A 156 -5.70 8.23 15.51
C TYR A 156 -6.55 9.20 16.34
N PHE A 157 -7.87 9.11 16.21
CA PHE A 157 -8.80 9.94 16.99
C PHE A 157 -8.81 9.49 18.46
N GLU A 158 -8.96 10.43 19.39
CA GLU A 158 -8.74 10.24 20.85
C GLU A 158 -9.64 9.16 21.48
N ALA A 159 -10.78 8.84 20.88
CA ALA A 159 -11.75 7.85 21.37
C ALA A 159 -11.61 6.45 20.74
N SER A 160 -10.56 6.20 19.94
CA SER A 160 -10.47 4.95 19.17
C SER A 160 -10.41 3.71 20.07
N SER A 161 -11.40 2.82 19.96
CA SER A 161 -11.30 1.53 20.65
C SER A 161 -10.12 0.71 20.10
N PRO A 162 -9.44 -0.12 20.93
CA PRO A 162 -8.36 -1.00 20.45
C PRO A 162 -8.80 -1.90 19.28
N ARG A 163 -10.06 -2.35 19.27
CA ARG A 163 -10.65 -3.15 18.19
C ARG A 163 -10.79 -2.34 16.90
N SER A 164 -11.32 -1.12 16.98
CA SER A 164 -11.39 -0.17 15.84
C SER A 164 -10.01 0.03 15.21
N LEU A 165 -8.98 0.25 16.05
CA LEU A 165 -7.60 0.42 15.60
C LEU A 165 -7.05 -0.84 14.94
N LYS A 166 -7.32 -2.04 15.50
CA LYS A 166 -6.89 -3.33 14.93
C LYS A 166 -7.48 -3.53 13.54
N VAL A 167 -8.78 -3.27 13.37
CA VAL A 167 -9.48 -3.38 12.08
C VAL A 167 -8.91 -2.40 11.06
N LEU A 168 -8.76 -1.13 11.45
CA LEU A 168 -8.26 -0.07 10.55
C LEU A 168 -6.80 -0.33 10.12
N LYS A 169 -5.93 -0.71 11.06
CA LYS A 169 -4.54 -1.08 10.77
C LYS A 169 -4.45 -2.31 9.88
N SER A 170 -5.28 -3.33 10.11
CA SER A 170 -5.34 -4.53 9.27
C SER A 170 -5.73 -4.19 7.84
N PHE A 171 -6.74 -3.33 7.66
CA PHE A 171 -7.13 -2.85 6.33
C PHE A 171 -6.02 -2.07 5.61
N TYR A 172 -5.34 -1.14 6.31
CA TYR A 172 -4.22 -0.41 5.73
C TYR A 172 -3.07 -1.33 5.35
N MET A 173 -2.79 -2.35 6.16
CA MET A 173 -1.80 -3.36 5.84
C MET A 173 -2.20 -4.16 4.59
N GLN A 174 -3.44 -4.65 4.51
CA GLN A 174 -3.93 -5.35 3.32
C GLN A 174 -3.75 -4.52 2.05
N CYS A 175 -4.12 -3.24 2.08
CA CYS A 175 -3.98 -2.37 0.93
C CYS A 175 -2.51 -2.13 0.56
N GLN A 176 -1.59 -2.08 1.53
CA GLN A 176 -0.15 -1.99 1.26
C GLN A 176 0.39 -3.25 0.56
N PHE A 177 -0.05 -4.45 0.95
CA PHE A 177 0.32 -5.69 0.27
C PHE A 177 -0.24 -5.71 -1.16
N HIS A 178 -1.53 -5.40 -1.35
CA HIS A 178 -2.12 -5.30 -2.68
C HIS A 178 -1.38 -4.27 -3.55
N ALA A 179 -1.16 -3.05 -3.09
CA ALA A 179 -0.45 -2.02 -3.84
C ALA A 179 1.02 -2.39 -4.13
N THR A 180 1.64 -3.28 -3.35
CA THR A 180 2.98 -3.78 -3.64
C THR A 180 2.92 -4.79 -4.77
N PHE A 181 1.98 -5.73 -4.70
CA PHE A 181 1.81 -6.73 -5.76
C PHE A 181 1.38 -6.10 -7.09
N LEU A 182 0.37 -5.23 -7.06
CA LEU A 182 -0.15 -4.54 -8.24
C LEU A 182 0.94 -3.75 -8.98
N SER A 183 1.94 -3.23 -8.27
CA SER A 183 3.08 -2.54 -8.89
C SER A 183 3.93 -3.39 -9.83
N VAL A 184 3.79 -4.71 -9.79
CA VAL A 184 4.48 -5.64 -10.69
C VAL A 184 3.55 -6.56 -11.45
N THR A 185 2.23 -6.36 -11.42
CA THR A 185 1.27 -7.23 -12.11
C THR A 185 0.27 -6.50 -12.99
N GLU A 186 -0.09 -5.25 -12.70
CA GLU A 186 -1.06 -4.52 -13.52
C GLU A 186 -0.79 -2.99 -13.50
N PRO A 187 -0.49 -2.36 -14.67
CA PRO A 187 -0.05 -0.96 -14.72
C PRO A 187 -1.12 0.05 -14.31
N THR A 188 -2.39 -0.20 -14.65
CA THR A 188 -3.51 0.71 -14.36
C THR A 188 -3.80 0.78 -12.85
N LEU A 189 -3.92 -0.36 -12.19
CA LEU A 189 -4.18 -0.48 -10.76
C LEU A 189 -2.96 -0.08 -9.93
N SER A 190 -1.75 -0.30 -10.46
CA SER A 190 -0.56 0.30 -9.86
C SER A 190 -0.62 1.82 -9.88
N PHE A 191 -0.95 2.44 -11.03
CA PHE A 191 -1.14 3.89 -11.11
C PHE A 191 -2.21 4.39 -10.14
N PHE A 192 -3.39 3.76 -10.10
CA PHE A 192 -4.45 4.17 -9.18
C PHE A 192 -4.09 3.95 -7.70
N SER A 193 -3.15 3.06 -7.38
CA SER A 193 -2.61 2.96 -6.01
C SER A 193 -1.88 4.24 -5.57
N VAL A 194 -1.36 5.03 -6.51
CA VAL A 194 -0.72 6.34 -6.23
C VAL A 194 -1.75 7.39 -5.82
N PHE A 195 -3.01 7.25 -6.24
CA PHE A 195 -4.08 8.17 -5.86
C PHE A 195 -4.22 8.24 -4.34
N ALA A 196 -4.28 7.09 -3.66
CA ALA A 196 -4.39 7.04 -2.21
C ALA A 196 -3.19 7.68 -1.50
N ILE A 197 -1.98 7.48 -2.04
CA ILE A 197 -0.73 8.05 -1.50
C ILE A 197 -0.74 9.58 -1.59
N GLN A 198 -1.12 10.13 -2.76
CA GLN A 198 -1.14 11.58 -2.99
C GLN A 198 -2.32 12.26 -2.28
N VAL A 199 -3.50 11.64 -2.25
CA VAL A 199 -4.67 12.14 -1.50
C VAL A 199 -4.40 12.16 -0.01
N ALA A 200 -3.76 11.13 0.56
CA ALA A 200 -3.39 11.11 1.98
C ALA A 200 -2.51 12.31 2.36
N SER A 201 -1.49 12.59 1.53
CA SER A 201 -0.58 13.73 1.68
C SER A 201 -1.30 15.08 1.60
N PHE A 202 -2.20 15.23 0.64
CA PHE A 202 -3.06 16.42 0.55
C PHE A 202 -3.94 16.57 1.79
N ALA A 203 -4.61 15.50 2.22
CA ALA A 203 -5.49 15.51 3.38
C ALA A 203 -4.72 15.83 4.69
N MET A 204 -3.49 15.36 4.88
CA MET A 204 -2.66 15.79 6.03
C MET A 204 -2.37 17.29 6.02
N THR A 205 -2.25 17.90 4.83
CA THR A 205 -2.07 19.35 4.71
C THR A 205 -3.33 20.09 5.18
N LEU A 206 -4.52 19.52 4.92
CA LEU A 206 -5.79 20.04 5.42
C LEU A 206 -5.91 19.84 6.95
N ALA A 207 -5.54 18.66 7.46
CA ALA A 207 -5.56 18.35 8.90
C ALA A 207 -4.64 19.29 9.69
N ARG A 208 -3.40 19.51 9.21
CA ARG A 208 -2.46 20.49 9.79
C ARG A 208 -3.05 21.90 9.84
N LYS A 209 -3.87 22.28 8.85
CA LYS A 209 -4.54 23.60 8.79
C LYS A 209 -5.85 23.64 9.57
N ARG A 210 -6.18 22.56 10.32
CA ARG A 210 -7.42 22.40 11.07
C ARG A 210 -8.67 22.56 10.19
N LYS A 211 -8.57 22.18 8.91
CA LYS A 211 -9.72 22.17 7.98
C LYS A 211 -10.48 20.86 8.02
N ILE A 212 -9.82 19.78 8.46
CA ILE A 212 -10.42 18.48 8.69
C ILE A 212 -9.89 17.91 10.01
N THR A 213 -10.65 17.01 10.63
CA THR A 213 -10.27 16.26 11.84
C THR A 213 -9.45 15.01 11.48
N SER A 214 -8.84 14.37 12.50
CA SER A 214 -8.12 13.09 12.32
C SER A 214 -9.05 11.98 11.80
N LEU A 215 -10.30 11.92 12.29
CA LEU A 215 -11.32 10.99 11.79
C LEU A 215 -11.62 11.23 10.31
N GLN A 216 -11.88 12.49 9.91
CA GLN A 216 -12.12 12.83 8.51
C GLN A 216 -10.94 12.47 7.61
N TRP A 217 -9.70 12.66 8.10
CA TRP A 217 -8.50 12.22 7.39
C TRP A 217 -8.48 10.70 7.16
N HIS A 218 -8.75 9.91 8.19
CA HIS A 218 -8.81 8.44 8.08
C HIS A 218 -9.92 7.95 7.14
N ILE A 219 -11.07 8.62 7.13
CA ILE A 219 -12.18 8.35 6.20
C ILE A 219 -11.73 8.63 4.76
N ILE A 220 -11.20 9.82 4.49
CA ILE A 220 -10.70 10.20 3.16
C ILE A 220 -9.62 9.20 2.69
N TYR A 221 -8.69 8.84 3.56
CA TYR A 221 -7.63 7.91 3.22
C TYR A 221 -8.18 6.50 2.96
N ALA A 222 -9.09 5.98 3.80
CA ALA A 222 -9.69 4.68 3.60
C ALA A 222 -10.51 4.60 2.30
N LEU A 223 -11.30 5.64 1.99
CA LEU A 223 -12.04 5.74 0.73
C LEU A 223 -11.10 5.81 -0.48
N SER A 224 -9.99 6.54 -0.37
CA SER A 224 -8.99 6.61 -1.44
C SER A 224 -8.31 5.26 -1.70
N LEU A 225 -8.00 4.49 -0.65
CA LEU A 225 -7.51 3.11 -0.79
C LEU A 225 -8.57 2.20 -1.40
N TRP A 226 -9.83 2.38 -1.00
CA TRP A 226 -10.93 1.57 -1.52
C TRP A 226 -11.19 1.80 -3.02
N SER A 227 -10.98 3.04 -3.51
CA SER A 227 -11.22 3.40 -4.91
C SER A 227 -10.49 2.48 -5.92
N VAL A 228 -9.33 1.93 -5.56
CA VAL A 228 -8.58 0.99 -6.41
C VAL A 228 -9.40 -0.28 -6.70
N TYR A 229 -10.13 -0.79 -5.70
CA TYR A 229 -11.00 -1.95 -5.91
C TYR A 229 -12.21 -1.59 -6.77
N ALA A 230 -12.77 -0.39 -6.62
CA ALA A 230 -13.85 0.08 -7.49
C ALA A 230 -13.38 0.17 -8.95
N PHE A 231 -12.20 0.75 -9.20
CA PHE A 231 -11.60 0.82 -10.53
C PHE A 231 -11.32 -0.55 -11.15
N MET A 232 -10.91 -1.53 -10.34
CA MET A 232 -10.74 -2.92 -10.78
C MET A 232 -12.05 -3.54 -11.26
N LEU A 233 -13.20 -3.19 -10.67
CA LEU A 233 -14.51 -3.71 -11.10
C LEU A 233 -15.00 -3.10 -12.43
N CYS A 234 -14.49 -1.93 -12.81
CA CYS A 234 -14.81 -1.25 -14.07
C CYS A 234 -14.21 -1.93 -15.31
N ARG A 235 -13.37 -2.96 -15.14
CA ARG A 235 -12.70 -3.67 -16.25
C ARG A 235 -12.79 -5.19 -16.11
N PRO A 236 -12.49 -5.95 -17.17
CA PRO A 236 -12.25 -7.39 -17.05
C PRO A 236 -11.11 -7.68 -16.06
N ILE A 237 -11.32 -8.70 -15.22
CA ILE A 237 -10.34 -9.15 -14.22
C ILE A 237 -9.54 -10.28 -14.86
N SER A 238 -8.26 -10.05 -15.08
CA SER A 238 -7.36 -11.09 -15.58
C SER A 238 -7.01 -12.10 -14.49
N SER A 239 -6.62 -13.31 -14.90
CA SER A 239 -6.13 -14.35 -13.97
C SER A 239 -4.93 -13.86 -13.15
N SER A 240 -4.08 -13.00 -13.75
CA SER A 240 -2.95 -12.36 -13.07
C SER A 240 -3.39 -11.47 -11.91
N VAL A 241 -4.41 -10.61 -12.12
CA VAL A 241 -4.93 -9.71 -11.07
C VAL A 241 -5.63 -10.51 -9.97
N ALA A 242 -6.43 -11.51 -10.33
CA ALA A 242 -7.10 -12.38 -9.36
C ALA A 242 -6.07 -13.13 -8.48
N ALA A 243 -5.06 -13.76 -9.10
CA ALA A 243 -3.99 -14.44 -8.39
C ALA A 243 -3.20 -13.49 -7.49
N ALA A 244 -2.88 -12.27 -7.97
CA ALA A 244 -2.18 -11.27 -7.17
C ALA A 244 -2.99 -10.84 -5.92
N GLY A 245 -4.31 -10.71 -6.04
CA GLY A 245 -5.18 -10.40 -4.90
C GLY A 245 -5.18 -11.50 -3.84
N ILE A 246 -5.32 -12.76 -4.24
CA ILE A 246 -5.31 -13.91 -3.33
C ILE A 246 -3.95 -14.04 -2.66
N LEU A 247 -2.87 -14.04 -3.45
CA LEU A 247 -1.52 -14.19 -2.94
C LEU A 247 -1.14 -13.04 -2.02
N ALA A 248 -1.49 -11.79 -2.32
CA ALA A 248 -1.26 -10.67 -1.41
C ALA A 248 -1.90 -10.88 -0.02
N GLY A 249 -3.11 -11.46 0.02
CA GLY A 249 -3.76 -11.87 1.27
C GLY A 249 -2.95 -12.92 2.02
N ILE A 250 -2.56 -14.01 1.34
CA ILE A 250 -1.77 -15.09 1.94
C ILE A 250 -0.40 -14.56 2.44
N THR A 251 0.30 -13.78 1.63
CA THR A 251 1.58 -13.15 1.97
C THR A 251 1.46 -12.25 3.20
N LYS A 252 0.34 -11.51 3.34
CA LYS A 252 0.06 -10.74 4.54
C LYS A 252 -0.09 -11.65 5.76
N GLU A 253 -0.91 -12.70 5.69
CA GLU A 253 -1.13 -13.61 6.82
C GLU A 253 0.17 -14.31 7.25
N ILE A 254 0.95 -14.82 6.29
CA ILE A 254 2.29 -15.39 6.56
C ILE A 254 3.18 -14.37 7.26
N ARG A 255 3.22 -13.12 6.78
CA ARG A 255 4.08 -12.09 7.38
C ARG A 255 3.62 -11.72 8.78
N GLN A 256 2.32 -11.66 9.04
CA GLN A 256 1.76 -11.29 10.34
C GLN A 256 1.99 -12.38 11.39
N HIS A 257 1.79 -13.65 11.04
CA HIS A 257 1.82 -14.76 11.99
C HIS A 257 3.18 -15.46 12.08
N LEU A 258 3.87 -15.67 10.96
CA LEU A 258 5.13 -16.44 10.94
C LEU A 258 6.40 -15.57 10.99
N ARG A 259 6.24 -14.24 10.91
CA ARG A 259 7.36 -13.26 10.92
C ARG A 259 8.46 -13.57 9.89
N PHE A 260 8.12 -14.27 8.80
CA PHE A 260 9.05 -14.67 7.74
C PHE A 260 9.80 -13.46 7.17
N ASP A 261 11.06 -13.65 6.74
CA ASP A 261 11.84 -12.58 6.14
C ASP A 261 11.09 -11.99 4.93
N LYS A 262 10.96 -10.66 4.91
CA LYS A 262 10.09 -10.01 3.93
C LYS A 262 10.67 -10.09 2.51
N TYR A 263 11.99 -10.10 2.34
CA TYR A 263 12.63 -10.15 1.02
C TYR A 263 12.45 -11.52 0.40
N ALA A 264 12.71 -12.58 1.17
CA ALA A 264 12.43 -13.95 0.78
C ALA A 264 10.93 -14.16 0.51
N LEU A 265 10.06 -13.66 1.38
CA LEU A 265 8.60 -13.80 1.24
C LEU A 265 8.09 -13.21 -0.08
N TRP A 266 8.47 -11.97 -0.40
CA TRP A 266 8.05 -11.31 -1.65
C TRP A 266 8.64 -12.00 -2.88
N THR A 267 9.90 -12.45 -2.81
CA THR A 267 10.54 -13.19 -3.91
C THR A 267 9.78 -14.49 -4.20
N CYS A 268 9.51 -15.31 -3.18
CA CYS A 268 8.73 -16.55 -3.32
C CYS A 268 7.31 -16.28 -3.82
N THR A 269 6.68 -15.21 -3.33
CA THR A 269 5.32 -14.81 -3.72
C THR A 269 5.24 -14.45 -5.21
N ILE A 270 6.23 -13.72 -5.73
CA ILE A 270 6.30 -13.36 -7.16
C ILE A 270 6.57 -14.60 -8.00
N ILE A 271 7.51 -15.46 -7.62
CA ILE A 271 7.77 -16.73 -8.31
C ILE A 271 6.50 -17.58 -8.38
N LEU A 272 5.79 -17.72 -7.26
CA LEU A 272 4.56 -18.49 -7.21
C LEU A 272 3.46 -17.91 -8.11
N HIS A 273 3.30 -16.58 -8.13
CA HIS A 273 2.37 -15.91 -9.04
C HIS A 273 2.69 -16.22 -10.51
N GLU A 274 3.96 -16.17 -10.87
CA GLU A 274 4.47 -16.44 -12.20
C GLU A 274 4.25 -17.91 -12.63
N LEU A 275 4.36 -18.85 -11.70
CA LEU A 275 4.01 -20.25 -11.93
C LEU A 275 2.50 -20.45 -12.10
N ILE A 276 1.68 -19.76 -11.29
CA ILE A 276 0.21 -19.85 -11.37
C ILE A 276 -0.28 -19.33 -12.72
N ILE A 277 0.14 -18.13 -13.13
CA ILE A 277 -0.31 -17.53 -14.40
C ILE A 277 0.17 -18.29 -15.63
N ALA A 278 1.25 -19.07 -15.51
CA ALA A 278 1.71 -19.96 -16.59
C ALA A 278 0.85 -21.22 -16.74
N ARG A 279 0.05 -21.58 -15.73
CA ARG A 279 -0.76 -22.81 -15.70
C ARG A 279 -2.27 -22.56 -15.70
N VAL A 280 -2.71 -21.43 -15.17
CA VAL A 280 -4.12 -21.09 -15.06
C VAL A 280 -4.59 -20.40 -16.35
N PRO A 281 -5.66 -20.91 -17.00
CA PRO A 281 -6.25 -20.27 -18.16
C PRO A 281 -6.60 -18.80 -17.90
N GLN A 282 -6.54 -17.97 -18.95
CA GLN A 282 -7.00 -16.59 -18.84
C GLN A 282 -8.51 -16.58 -18.62
N ILE A 283 -8.96 -15.83 -17.61
CA ILE A 283 -10.39 -15.54 -17.40
C ILE A 283 -10.89 -14.81 -18.65
N PRO A 284 -11.91 -15.33 -19.35
CA PRO A 284 -12.48 -14.64 -20.51
C PRO A 284 -12.98 -13.25 -20.13
N PRO A 285 -12.86 -12.24 -21.01
CA PRO A 285 -13.21 -10.85 -20.66
C PRO A 285 -14.71 -10.62 -20.43
N SER A 286 -15.54 -11.61 -20.77
CA SER A 286 -17.00 -11.59 -20.63
C SER A 286 -17.52 -12.99 -20.25
N GLY A 287 -18.79 -13.07 -19.83
CA GLY A 287 -19.46 -14.33 -19.49
C GLY A 287 -19.42 -14.67 -18.00
N SER A 288 -19.87 -15.90 -17.68
CA SER A 288 -20.04 -16.34 -16.29
C SER A 288 -18.74 -16.37 -15.46
N PRO A 289 -17.54 -16.72 -15.98
CA PRO A 289 -16.33 -16.69 -15.19
C PRO A 289 -15.94 -15.26 -14.78
N GLN A 290 -16.11 -14.30 -15.68
CA GLN A 290 -15.82 -12.89 -15.42
C GLN A 290 -16.78 -12.30 -14.38
N LEU A 291 -18.06 -12.67 -14.46
CA LEU A 291 -19.07 -12.27 -13.47
C LEU A 291 -18.75 -12.86 -12.09
N ALA A 292 -18.42 -14.15 -12.01
CA ALA A 292 -18.02 -14.81 -10.77
C ALA A 292 -16.79 -14.13 -10.15
N ALA A 293 -15.75 -13.85 -10.94
CA ALA A 293 -14.56 -13.14 -10.47
C ALA A 293 -14.90 -11.76 -9.90
N LYS A 294 -15.73 -10.97 -10.60
CA LYS A 294 -16.18 -9.65 -10.11
C LYS A 294 -17.02 -9.77 -8.85
N LEU A 295 -17.92 -10.74 -8.77
CA LEU A 295 -18.76 -10.95 -7.59
C LEU A 295 -17.91 -11.31 -6.37
N LEU A 296 -16.99 -12.25 -6.50
CA LEU A 296 -16.08 -12.64 -5.42
C LEU A 296 -15.24 -11.47 -4.91
N MET A 297 -14.66 -10.68 -5.83
CA MET A 297 -13.89 -9.49 -5.46
C MET A 297 -14.77 -8.40 -4.82
N THR A 298 -16.00 -8.23 -5.31
CA THR A 298 -16.97 -7.28 -4.74
C THR A 298 -17.37 -7.70 -3.33
N LEU A 299 -17.66 -8.98 -3.10
CA LEU A 299 -17.99 -9.50 -1.78
C LEU A 299 -16.82 -9.36 -0.80
N ALA A 300 -15.60 -9.65 -1.25
CA ALA A 300 -14.39 -9.44 -0.46
C ALA A 300 -14.23 -7.95 -0.08
N ALA A 301 -14.36 -7.04 -1.06
CA ALA A 301 -14.27 -5.60 -0.83
C ALA A 301 -15.40 -5.08 0.07
N ALA A 302 -16.64 -5.55 -0.12
CA ALA A 302 -17.82 -5.14 0.65
C ALA A 302 -17.68 -5.52 2.12
N ARG A 303 -17.13 -6.71 2.44
CA ARG A 303 -16.84 -7.10 3.83
C ARG A 303 -15.87 -6.13 4.51
N TYR A 304 -14.84 -5.65 3.80
CA TYR A 304 -13.92 -4.64 4.34
C TYR A 304 -14.60 -3.29 4.53
N VAL A 305 -15.36 -2.82 3.52
CA VAL A 305 -16.09 -1.54 3.61
C VAL A 305 -17.09 -1.55 4.76
N HIS A 306 -17.83 -2.65 4.92
CA HIS A 306 -18.79 -2.80 6.02
C HIS A 306 -18.09 -2.72 7.38
N ARG A 307 -17.00 -3.45 7.58
CA ARG A 307 -16.22 -3.41 8.83
C ARG A 307 -15.65 -2.00 9.11
N LEU A 308 -15.13 -1.32 8.10
CA LEU A 308 -14.64 0.06 8.24
C LEU A 308 -15.77 1.06 8.49
N GLY A 309 -16.90 0.89 7.82
CA GLY A 309 -18.09 1.72 8.01
C GLY A 309 -18.59 1.63 9.44
N ARG A 310 -18.66 0.42 10.03
CA ARG A 310 -18.96 0.24 11.45
C ARG A 310 -17.97 0.98 12.33
N VAL A 311 -16.66 0.82 12.09
CA VAL A 311 -15.63 1.57 12.83
C VAL A 311 -15.89 3.07 12.76
N PHE A 312 -16.08 3.65 11.58
CA PHE A 312 -16.30 5.09 11.46
C PHE A 312 -17.62 5.57 12.07
N LEU A 313 -18.69 4.77 12.04
CA LEU A 313 -19.97 5.11 12.66
C LEU A 313 -19.88 5.12 14.20
N ILE A 314 -19.19 4.13 14.79
CA ILE A 314 -18.96 4.05 16.24
C ILE A 314 -18.19 5.27 16.71
N GLU A 315 -17.11 5.58 15.99
CA GLU A 315 -16.18 6.65 16.36
C GLU A 315 -16.73 8.04 16.05
N ALA A 316 -17.76 8.13 15.20
CA ALA A 316 -18.56 9.34 15.02
C ALA A 316 -19.64 9.51 16.11
N GLY A 317 -19.72 8.61 17.10
CA GLY A 317 -20.77 8.60 18.12
C GLY A 317 -22.16 8.26 17.56
N ARG A 318 -22.24 7.62 16.39
CA ARG A 318 -23.49 7.35 15.67
C ARG A 318 -23.98 5.90 15.77
N SER A 319 -23.21 5.01 16.39
CA SER A 319 -23.63 3.63 16.63
C SER A 319 -23.13 3.13 17.98
N ARG A 320 -23.84 2.14 18.54
CA ARG A 320 -23.44 1.49 19.80
C ARG A 320 -22.04 0.88 19.68
N PRO A 321 -21.26 0.81 20.78
CA PRO A 321 -19.96 0.15 20.81
C PRO A 321 -20.05 -1.28 20.27
N LEU A 322 -18.96 -1.80 19.69
CA LEU A 322 -18.86 -3.17 19.18
C LEU A 322 -18.88 -4.27 20.26
N TYR A 323 -19.22 -3.93 21.50
CA TYR A 323 -19.42 -4.86 22.61
C TYR A 323 -20.79 -5.52 22.43
N ASP A 324 -20.84 -6.76 21.93
CA ASP A 324 -21.86 -7.78 22.27
C ASP A 324 -21.96 -8.98 21.31
N ASP A 325 -21.14 -9.09 20.26
CA ASP A 325 -21.16 -10.31 19.42
C ASP A 325 -20.03 -11.28 19.83
N ASP A 326 -20.39 -12.53 20.17
CA ASP A 326 -19.58 -13.70 20.58
C ASP A 326 -18.32 -14.02 19.73
N ASP A 327 -18.03 -13.24 18.70
CA ASP A 327 -16.84 -13.35 17.84
C ASP A 327 -15.52 -13.09 18.59
N ASP A 328 -15.53 -12.35 19.70
CA ASP A 328 -14.31 -12.05 20.46
C ASP A 328 -13.81 -13.27 21.27
N GLU A 329 -14.66 -14.25 21.59
CA GLU A 329 -14.22 -15.51 22.20
C GLU A 329 -13.45 -16.38 21.20
N GLN A 330 -13.92 -16.50 19.96
CA GLN A 330 -13.18 -17.21 18.90
C GLN A 330 -11.89 -16.50 18.50
N PHE A 331 -11.87 -15.16 18.52
CA PHE A 331 -10.67 -14.39 18.15
C PHE A 331 -9.60 -14.44 19.26
N ASN A 332 -10.00 -14.34 20.54
CA ASN A 332 -9.05 -14.42 21.66
C ASN A 332 -8.54 -15.85 21.92
N ALA A 333 -9.34 -16.89 21.62
CA ALA A 333 -8.87 -18.27 21.67
C ALA A 333 -7.68 -18.50 20.72
N HIS A 334 -7.68 -17.87 19.55
CA HIS A 334 -6.60 -17.99 18.57
C HIS A 334 -5.31 -17.24 18.98
N ASP A 335 -5.43 -16.10 19.67
CA ASP A 335 -4.28 -15.36 20.21
C ASP A 335 -3.70 -16.04 21.49
N ASN A 336 -4.53 -16.73 22.31
CA ASN A 336 -4.09 -17.51 23.48
C ASN A 336 -3.36 -18.83 23.11
N ILE A 337 -3.71 -19.46 22.00
CA ILE A 337 -2.97 -20.62 21.46
C ILE A 337 -1.57 -20.18 20.96
N LEU A 338 -1.44 -18.95 20.45
CA LEU A 338 -0.16 -18.44 19.96
C LEU A 338 0.76 -17.98 21.10
N SER A 339 0.21 -17.35 22.16
CA SER A 339 0.99 -16.93 23.34
C SER A 339 1.55 -18.12 24.13
N SER A 340 0.79 -19.21 24.25
CA SER A 340 1.26 -20.47 24.85
C SER A 340 2.35 -21.16 24.02
N SER A 341 2.32 -21.06 22.69
CA SER A 341 3.42 -21.57 21.84
C SER A 341 4.72 -20.76 21.97
N SER A 342 4.64 -19.43 22.18
CA SER A 342 5.82 -18.58 22.39
C SER A 342 6.48 -18.80 23.76
N ALA A 343 5.69 -19.13 24.80
CA ALA A 343 6.23 -19.47 26.11
C ALA A 343 7.09 -20.75 26.08
N VAL A 344 6.76 -21.72 25.20
CA VAL A 344 7.53 -22.96 25.03
C VAL A 344 8.87 -22.73 24.29
N VAL A 345 8.96 -21.70 23.44
CA VAL A 345 10.20 -21.37 22.71
C VAL A 345 11.17 -20.55 23.56
N ASP A 346 10.69 -19.64 24.41
CA ASP A 346 11.56 -18.86 25.30
C ASP A 346 12.08 -19.70 26.48
N MET A 347 11.36 -20.73 26.92
CA MET A 347 11.82 -21.63 27.98
C MET A 347 13.02 -22.50 27.55
N LYS A 348 13.19 -22.77 26.25
CA LYS A 348 14.37 -23.49 25.71
C LYS A 348 15.63 -22.62 25.55
N LYS A 349 15.51 -21.29 25.57
CA LYS A 349 16.68 -20.39 25.47
C LYS A 349 17.30 -20.04 26.82
N SER A 350 16.58 -20.24 27.92
CA SER A 350 17.06 -19.93 29.28
C SER A 350 17.99 -21.02 29.86
N THR A 351 18.09 -22.19 29.24
CA THR A 351 18.81 -23.35 29.81
C THR A 351 20.25 -23.56 29.31
N THR A 352 20.85 -22.64 28.55
CA THR A 352 22.16 -22.91 27.88
C THR A 352 23.28 -21.88 28.10
N PHE A 353 23.16 -20.91 29.01
CA PHE A 353 24.28 -20.01 29.29
C PHE A 353 24.44 -19.70 30.78
N ALA A 354 25.04 -20.64 31.50
CA ALA A 354 25.74 -20.38 32.75
C ALA A 354 26.96 -21.32 32.82
N VAL A 355 28.05 -20.94 32.15
CA VAL A 355 29.38 -21.51 32.41
C VAL A 355 30.31 -20.37 32.79
N HIS A 356 30.80 -20.49 34.02
CA HIS A 356 31.83 -19.68 34.67
C HIS A 356 33.01 -19.33 33.76
N HIS A 357 33.48 -18.09 33.87
CA HIS A 357 34.91 -17.85 33.92
C HIS A 357 35.22 -16.84 35.01
N ASP A 358 35.78 -17.37 36.09
CA ASP A 358 36.42 -16.70 37.19
C ASP A 358 37.92 -16.67 36.86
N THR A 359 38.55 -15.50 36.82
CA THR A 359 40.01 -15.37 36.83
C THR A 359 40.41 -14.11 37.57
N THR A 360 40.92 -14.36 38.77
CA THR A 360 41.74 -13.54 39.65
C THR A 360 43.07 -13.10 39.02
N LYS A 361 43.54 -11.92 39.45
CA LYS A 361 44.93 -11.42 39.61
C LYS A 361 44.82 -9.93 40.04
N GLN A 362 45.12 -9.47 41.26
CA GLN A 362 46.42 -9.33 41.95
C GLN A 362 47.53 -8.92 40.95
N GLU A 363 48.15 -7.74 41.00
CA GLU A 363 48.57 -6.86 42.11
C GLU A 363 48.30 -5.36 41.83
#